data_AF-A0A084J9R0-F1
#
_entry.id   AF-A0A084J9R0-F1
#
_cell.length_a   1.000
_cell.length_b   1.000
_cell.length_c   1.000
_cell.angle_alpha   90.00
_cell.angle_beta   90.00
_cell.angle_gamma   90.00
#
_symmetry.space_group_name_H-M   'P 1'
#
loop_
_entity.id
_entity.type
_entity.pdbx_description
1 polymer ?
#
loop_
_entity_poly.entity_id
_entity_poly.type
_entity_poly.pdbx_seq_one_letter_code
_entity_poly.pdbx_strand_id
1 'polypeptide(L)'
;MVRGEYGGSGGYAIAAIYDYIDGELVEIFNPDMFSEKYVFTAKYLDEYKVLVESVTLKEKFTFDISQSPTIYLNMIYDENKKVKSKEVPTVSAINGAFPIKLVSEKNYYLFLRQRVIGVNNADTIGYIESFVNLLNNDIKVVDMGAYMKGQKEILDRYTKNLYERFR
;
A
#
# COMPACT_ATOMS: atom_id res chain seq x y z
N MET A 1 2.74 21.95 4.82
CA MET A 1 2.13 20.62 5.03
C MET A 1 1.88 20.42 6.51
N VAL A 2 0.69 19.96 6.86
CA VAL A 2 0.32 19.48 8.19
C VAL A 2 0.29 17.96 8.17
N ARG A 3 0.92 17.30 9.15
CA ARG A 3 0.91 15.84 9.27
C ARG A 3 0.61 15.36 10.67
N GLY A 4 0.03 14.18 10.75
CA GLY A 4 -0.22 13.44 11.98
C GLY A 4 -0.75 12.05 11.69
N GLU A 5 -1.20 11.36 12.72
CA GLU A 5 -1.79 10.02 12.61
C GLU A 5 -3.10 9.99 13.39
N TYR A 6 -4.08 9.24 12.89
CA TYR A 6 -5.37 9.00 13.55
C TYR A 6 -5.88 7.57 13.25
N GLY A 7 -6.97 7.16 13.92
CA GLY A 7 -7.61 5.87 13.66
C GLY A 7 -6.99 4.67 14.36
N GLY A 8 -6.11 4.87 15.35
CA GLY A 8 -5.58 3.80 16.20
C GLY A 8 -4.86 2.71 15.42
N SER A 9 -5.36 1.47 15.48
CA SER A 9 -4.80 0.32 14.73
C SER A 9 -4.94 0.43 13.21
N GLY A 10 -5.76 1.37 12.72
CA GLY A 10 -5.85 1.71 11.30
C GLY A 10 -4.61 2.46 10.79
N GLY A 11 -3.97 3.24 11.66
CA GLY A 11 -2.75 4.01 11.37
C GLY A 11 -2.92 4.96 10.20
N TYR A 12 -4.04 5.70 10.13
CA TYR A 12 -4.33 6.58 9.00
C TYR A 12 -3.54 7.88 9.12
N ALA A 13 -3.02 8.35 7.99
CA ALA A 13 -2.26 9.59 7.93
C ALA A 13 -3.21 10.78 7.88
N ILE A 14 -3.02 11.72 8.80
CA ILE A 14 -3.44 13.10 8.57
C ILE A 14 -2.36 13.71 7.67
N ALA A 15 -2.74 14.17 6.48
CA ALA A 15 -1.80 14.75 5.54
C ALA A 15 -2.48 15.84 4.70
N ALA A 16 -2.39 17.09 5.14
CA ALA A 16 -2.94 18.23 4.40
C ALA A 16 -1.82 19.10 3.84
N ILE A 17 -1.91 19.47 2.57
CA ILE A 17 -1.00 20.43 1.93
C ILE A 17 -1.79 21.63 1.47
N TYR A 18 -1.27 22.80 1.82
CA TYR A 18 -1.81 24.09 1.43
C TYR A 18 -0.78 24.78 0.55
N ASP A 19 -1.27 25.45 -0.49
CA ASP A 19 -0.52 26.48 -1.21
C ASP A 19 -0.94 27.87 -0.71
N TYR A 20 -0.05 28.85 -0.87
CA TYR A 20 -0.34 30.24 -0.50
C TYR A 20 -0.49 31.08 -1.76
N ILE A 21 -1.74 31.38 -2.11
CA ILE A 21 -2.12 32.02 -3.37
C ILE A 21 -2.90 33.29 -3.04
N ASP A 22 -2.43 34.44 -3.54
CA ASP A 22 -3.11 35.74 -3.40
C ASP A 22 -3.51 36.14 -1.97
N GLY A 23 -2.75 35.71 -0.96
CA GLY A 23 -3.02 36.03 0.44
C GLY A 23 -3.80 34.96 1.20
N GLU A 24 -4.23 33.90 0.53
CA GLU A 24 -5.06 32.84 1.10
C GLU A 24 -4.33 31.49 1.11
N LEU A 25 -4.61 30.67 2.14
CA LEU A 25 -4.19 29.28 2.18
C LEU A 25 -5.24 28.43 1.48
N VAL A 26 -4.87 27.85 0.34
CA VAL A 26 -5.74 26.97 -0.46
C VAL A 26 -5.31 25.53 -0.20
N GLU A 27 -6.23 24.67 0.24
CA GLU A 27 -5.93 23.23 0.37
C GLU A 27 -5.81 22.59 -1.01
N ILE A 28 -4.64 22.05 -1.31
CA ILE A 28 -4.33 21.43 -2.61
C ILE A 28 -4.21 19.90 -2.53
N PHE A 29 -4.20 19.36 -1.31
CA PHE A 29 -4.18 17.92 -1.07
C PHE A 29 -4.68 17.59 0.33
N ASN A 30 -5.54 16.58 0.41
CA ASN A 30 -5.81 15.78 1.61
C ASN A 30 -6.08 14.31 1.21
N PRO A 31 -6.09 13.34 2.14
CA PRO A 31 -6.29 11.93 1.81
C PRO A 31 -7.63 11.60 1.15
N ASP A 32 -8.68 12.36 1.46
CA ASP A 32 -10.01 12.17 0.89
C ASP A 32 -10.03 12.60 -0.58
N MET A 33 -9.44 13.76 -0.91
CA MET A 33 -9.28 14.22 -2.29
C MET A 33 -8.53 13.19 -3.16
N PHE A 34 -7.49 12.55 -2.61
CA PHE A 34 -6.78 11.48 -3.33
C PHE A 34 -7.67 10.25 -3.53
N SER A 35 -8.38 9.83 -2.49
CA SER A 35 -9.19 8.61 -2.49
C SER A 35 -10.45 8.73 -3.35
N GLU A 36 -11.01 9.94 -3.48
CA GLU A 36 -12.08 10.26 -4.43
C GLU A 36 -11.60 10.21 -5.88
N LYS A 37 -10.39 10.73 -6.15
CA LYS A 37 -9.82 10.76 -7.51
C LYS A 37 -9.29 9.39 -7.96
N TYR A 38 -8.66 8.63 -7.07
CA TYR A 38 -7.99 7.36 -7.35
C TYR A 38 -8.68 6.22 -6.61
N VAL A 39 -9.72 5.69 -7.23
CA VAL A 39 -10.54 4.61 -6.67
C VAL A 39 -9.86 3.26 -6.89
N PHE A 40 -9.79 2.47 -5.83
CA PHE A 40 -9.29 1.09 -5.88
C PHE A 40 -10.39 0.07 -5.64
N THR A 41 -10.30 -1.05 -6.33
CA THR A 41 -11.08 -2.25 -6.04
C THR A 41 -10.13 -3.42 -5.80
N ALA A 42 -10.56 -4.40 -5.01
CA ALA A 42 -9.78 -5.61 -4.81
C ALA A 42 -10.66 -6.85 -4.71
N LYS A 43 -10.10 -8.00 -5.10
CA LYS A 43 -10.77 -9.31 -5.00
C LYS A 43 -9.77 -10.44 -4.82
N TYR A 44 -10.20 -11.48 -4.11
CA TYR A 44 -9.49 -12.76 -4.13
C TYR A 44 -9.66 -13.42 -5.50
N LEU A 45 -8.58 -14.00 -5.99
CA LEU A 45 -8.53 -14.90 -7.14
C LEU A 45 -8.10 -16.27 -6.62
N ASP A 46 -8.45 -17.32 -7.36
CA ASP A 46 -7.99 -18.69 -7.11
C ASP A 46 -6.45 -18.75 -7.03
N GLU A 47 -5.94 -19.85 -6.46
CA GLU A 47 -4.52 -20.11 -6.32
C GLU A 47 -3.78 -19.08 -5.45
N TYR A 48 -4.39 -18.66 -4.33
CA TYR A 48 -3.76 -17.76 -3.35
C TYR A 48 -3.31 -16.42 -3.96
N LYS A 49 -4.16 -15.84 -4.81
CA LYS A 49 -3.89 -14.55 -5.45
C LYS A 49 -4.89 -13.49 -5.00
N VAL A 50 -4.43 -12.25 -4.89
CA VAL A 50 -5.27 -11.07 -4.68
C VAL A 50 -5.04 -10.10 -5.83
N LEU A 51 -6.12 -9.70 -6.49
CA LEU A 51 -6.08 -8.67 -7.52
C LEU A 51 -6.52 -7.34 -6.92
N VAL A 52 -5.72 -6.30 -7.12
CA VAL A 52 -6.06 -4.91 -6.83
C VAL A 52 -6.07 -4.14 -8.15
N GLU A 53 -7.12 -3.37 -8.40
CA GLU A 53 -7.27 -2.56 -9.61
C GLU A 53 -7.41 -1.08 -9.24
N SER A 54 -6.56 -0.23 -9.82
CA SER A 54 -6.78 1.22 -9.84
C SER A 54 -7.76 1.52 -10.96
N VAL A 55 -9.00 1.87 -10.61
CA VAL A 55 -10.08 2.10 -11.57
C VAL A 55 -9.76 3.31 -12.46
N THR A 56 -9.25 4.38 -11.84
CA THR A 56 -8.94 5.63 -12.52
C THR A 56 -7.77 5.49 -13.49
N LEU A 57 -6.70 4.78 -13.10
CA LEU A 57 -5.52 4.60 -13.94
C LEU A 57 -5.61 3.39 -14.89
N LYS A 58 -6.59 2.50 -14.67
CA LYS A 58 -6.74 1.22 -15.39
C LYS A 58 -5.53 0.30 -15.21
N GLU A 59 -4.91 0.36 -14.04
CA GLU A 59 -3.76 -0.46 -13.67
C GLU A 59 -4.19 -1.59 -12.75
N LYS A 60 -3.47 -2.72 -12.82
CA LYS A 60 -3.77 -3.92 -12.05
C LYS A 60 -2.51 -4.47 -11.39
N PHE A 61 -2.67 -4.88 -10.14
CA PHE A 61 -1.60 -5.46 -9.33
C PHE A 61 -2.07 -6.78 -8.75
N THR A 62 -1.28 -7.85 -8.93
CA THR A 62 -1.58 -9.17 -8.38
C THR A 62 -0.58 -9.49 -7.28
N PHE A 63 -1.09 -9.78 -6.09
CA PHE A 63 -0.31 -10.24 -4.95
C PHE A 63 -0.43 -11.75 -4.84
N ASP A 64 0.71 -12.44 -4.69
CA ASP A 64 0.75 -13.86 -4.32
C ASP A 64 0.80 -13.96 -2.80
N ILE A 65 -0.29 -14.45 -2.21
CA ILE A 65 -0.45 -14.58 -0.76
C ILE A 65 -0.20 -16.01 -0.28
N SER A 66 0.44 -16.87 -1.08
CA SER A 66 0.71 -18.27 -0.71
C SER A 66 1.52 -18.43 0.58
N GLN A 67 2.25 -17.39 0.99
CA GLN A 67 3.04 -17.35 2.23
C GLN A 67 2.28 -16.72 3.41
N SER A 68 1.02 -16.31 3.23
CA SER A 68 0.20 -15.79 4.33
C SER A 68 -0.10 -16.88 5.37
N PRO A 69 -0.41 -16.50 6.62
CA PRO A 69 -0.78 -17.47 7.65
C PRO A 69 -1.88 -18.43 7.18
N THR A 70 -1.69 -19.72 7.40
CA THR A 70 -2.63 -20.77 6.96
C THR A 70 -4.06 -20.53 7.45
N ILE A 71 -4.23 -19.93 8.62
CA ILE A 71 -5.55 -19.56 9.15
C ILE A 71 -6.28 -18.57 8.23
N TYR A 72 -5.59 -17.56 7.68
CA TYR A 72 -6.19 -16.60 6.74
C TYR A 72 -6.45 -17.26 5.38
N LEU A 73 -5.52 -18.08 4.88
CA LEU A 73 -5.72 -18.83 3.64
C LEU A 73 -6.95 -19.75 3.72
N ASN A 74 -7.14 -20.44 4.85
CA ASN A 74 -8.28 -21.34 5.06
C ASN A 74 -9.62 -20.59 5.21
N MET A 75 -9.61 -19.30 5.56
CA MET A 75 -10.81 -18.47 5.53
C MET A 75 -11.19 -18.11 4.08
N ILE A 76 -10.19 -17.89 3.22
CA ILE A 76 -10.38 -17.42 1.84
C ILE A 76 -10.65 -18.58 0.87
N TYR A 77 -9.98 -19.71 1.05
CA TYR A 77 -9.88 -20.78 0.04
C TYR A 77 -10.38 -22.14 0.53
N ASP A 78 -10.85 -22.97 -0.41
CA ASP A 78 -11.08 -24.40 -0.19
C ASP A 78 -9.78 -25.23 -0.35
N GLU A 79 -9.89 -26.55 -0.17
CA GLU A 79 -8.77 -27.49 -0.32
C GLU A 79 -8.17 -27.52 -1.73
N ASN A 80 -8.95 -27.11 -2.74
CA ASN A 80 -8.53 -27.01 -4.15
C ASN A 80 -8.02 -25.61 -4.50
N LYS A 81 -7.80 -24.74 -3.50
CA LYS A 81 -7.34 -23.35 -3.65
C LYS A 81 -8.32 -22.47 -4.44
N LYS A 82 -9.61 -22.83 -4.46
CA LYS A 82 -10.67 -21.98 -5.02
C LYS A 82 -11.21 -21.03 -3.98
N VAL A 83 -11.52 -19.80 -4.39
CA VAL A 83 -12.11 -18.80 -3.48
C VAL A 83 -13.47 -19.29 -2.98
N LYS A 84 -13.63 -19.33 -1.66
CA LYS A 84 -14.91 -19.63 -0.98
C LYS A 84 -15.40 -18.49 -0.08
N SER A 85 -14.55 -17.52 0.22
CA SER A 85 -14.87 -16.38 1.08
C SER A 85 -15.91 -15.47 0.45
N LYS A 86 -16.81 -14.93 1.29
CA LYS A 86 -17.70 -13.81 0.95
C LYS A 86 -17.06 -12.45 1.26
N GLU A 87 -16.08 -12.41 2.15
CA GLU A 87 -15.29 -11.22 2.44
C GLU A 87 -14.40 -10.90 1.25
N VAL A 88 -14.23 -9.61 0.99
CA VAL A 88 -13.38 -9.07 -0.07
C VAL A 88 -12.21 -8.31 0.53
N PRO A 89 -11.00 -8.41 -0.06
CA PRO A 89 -9.90 -7.56 0.36
C PRO A 89 -10.21 -6.11 -0.01
N THR A 90 -9.58 -5.18 0.68
CA THR A 90 -9.80 -3.73 0.46
C THR A 90 -8.49 -2.98 0.44
N VAL A 91 -8.47 -1.83 -0.23
CA VAL A 91 -7.38 -0.87 -0.11
C VAL A 91 -7.79 0.14 0.95
N SER A 92 -6.96 0.32 1.96
CA SER A 92 -7.24 1.24 3.07
C SER A 92 -7.17 2.70 2.64
N ALA A 93 -7.61 3.62 3.51
CA ALA A 93 -7.18 5.02 3.43
C ALA A 93 -5.65 5.15 3.54
N ILE A 94 -5.11 6.32 3.18
CA ILE A 94 -3.66 6.60 3.24
C ILE A 94 -3.16 6.41 4.67
N ASN A 95 -2.11 5.59 4.83
CA ASN A 95 -1.43 5.35 6.11
C ASN A 95 -0.01 5.93 6.14
N GLY A 96 0.54 6.33 5.00
CA GLY A 96 1.80 7.04 4.95
C GLY A 96 1.74 8.14 3.89
N ALA A 97 2.19 9.33 4.26
CA ALA A 97 2.31 10.46 3.35
C ALA A 97 3.64 11.19 3.60
N PHE A 98 4.57 11.04 2.66
CA PHE A 98 5.94 11.51 2.78
C PHE A 98 6.20 12.60 1.74
N PRO A 99 6.42 13.85 2.14
CA PRO A 99 6.80 14.90 1.20
C PRO A 99 8.20 14.62 0.68
N ILE A 100 8.38 14.70 -0.63
CA ILE A 100 9.66 14.53 -1.31
C ILE A 100 9.93 15.81 -2.10
N LYS A 101 11.08 16.43 -1.85
CA LYS A 101 11.55 17.60 -2.58
C LYS A 101 12.71 17.20 -3.48
N LEU A 102 12.47 17.20 -4.79
CA LEU A 102 13.52 17.00 -5.78
C LEU A 102 14.29 18.31 -6.00
N VAL A 103 15.63 18.22 -6.06
CA VAL A 103 16.52 19.38 -6.12
C VAL A 103 16.29 20.24 -7.37
N SER A 104 16.02 19.61 -8.51
CA SER A 104 15.82 20.28 -9.80
C SER A 104 14.41 20.80 -10.04
N GLU A 105 13.48 20.54 -9.12
CA GLU A 105 12.06 20.81 -9.33
C GLU A 105 11.52 21.89 -8.42
N LYS A 106 10.55 22.67 -8.92
CA LYS A 106 9.90 23.72 -8.13
C LYS A 106 8.84 23.17 -7.18
N ASN A 107 8.24 22.04 -7.51
CA ASN A 107 7.10 21.49 -6.79
C ASN A 107 7.53 20.49 -5.72
N TYR A 108 6.58 20.13 -4.85
CA TYR A 108 6.70 18.99 -3.96
C TYR A 108 6.05 17.77 -4.59
N TYR A 109 6.65 16.63 -4.30
CA TYR A 109 6.07 15.32 -4.52
C TYR A 109 5.55 14.76 -3.22
N LEU A 110 4.63 13.81 -3.31
CA LEU A 110 4.23 12.96 -2.21
C LEU A 110 4.47 11.51 -2.58
N PHE A 111 5.13 10.79 -1.70
CA PHE A 111 5.07 9.34 -1.67
C PHE A 111 3.96 8.94 -0.71
N LEU A 112 2.91 8.34 -1.25
CA LEU A 112 1.73 7.90 -0.53
C LEU A 112 1.74 6.38 -0.41
N ARG A 113 1.28 5.88 0.74
CA ARG A 113 1.18 4.45 1.01
C ARG A 113 -0.21 4.12 1.55
N GLN A 114 -0.84 3.12 0.94
CA GLN A 114 -2.10 2.51 1.36
C GLN A 114 -1.90 1.02 1.55
N ARG A 115 -2.57 0.42 2.55
CA ARG A 115 -2.49 -1.02 2.82
C ARG A 115 -3.47 -1.75 1.94
N VAL A 116 -3.08 -2.91 1.44
CA VAL A 116 -4.01 -3.93 0.95
C VAL A 116 -4.36 -4.82 2.13
N ILE A 117 -5.60 -4.72 2.59
CA ILE A 117 -6.14 -5.42 3.75
C ILE A 117 -6.87 -6.66 3.28
N GLY A 118 -6.55 -7.81 3.89
CA GLY A 118 -7.17 -9.10 3.61
C GLY A 118 -8.40 -9.36 4.48
N VAL A 119 -8.42 -10.48 5.19
CA VAL A 119 -9.63 -10.96 5.90
C VAL A 119 -10.05 -10.10 7.10
N ASN A 120 -9.15 -9.27 7.61
CA ASN A 120 -9.42 -8.28 8.65
C ASN A 120 -8.30 -7.22 8.67
N ASN A 121 -8.48 -6.13 9.43
CA ASN A 121 -7.53 -5.01 9.46
C ASN A 121 -6.09 -5.37 9.93
N ALA A 122 -5.90 -6.50 10.63
CA ALA A 122 -4.57 -6.96 11.02
C ALA A 122 -3.86 -7.75 9.90
N ASP A 123 -4.62 -8.30 8.94
CA ASP A 123 -4.11 -9.01 7.78
C ASP A 123 -3.69 -8.02 6.68
N THR A 124 -2.45 -7.52 6.78
CA THR A 124 -1.86 -6.68 5.74
C THR A 124 -1.16 -7.55 4.70
N ILE A 125 -1.77 -7.68 3.52
CA ILE A 125 -1.24 -8.42 2.36
C ILE A 125 -0.02 -7.70 1.79
N GLY A 126 -0.13 -6.39 1.65
CA GLY A 126 0.88 -5.57 0.99
C GLY A 126 0.44 -4.11 0.97
N TYR A 127 1.00 -3.36 0.03
CA TYR A 127 0.78 -1.93 -0.08
C TYR A 127 0.63 -1.53 -1.54
N ILE A 128 -0.22 -0.53 -1.78
CA ILE A 128 -0.16 0.29 -2.98
C ILE A 128 0.61 1.56 -2.62
N GLU A 129 1.60 1.88 -3.43
CA GLU A 129 2.48 3.02 -3.25
C GLU A 129 2.32 3.94 -4.45
N SER A 130 2.04 5.21 -4.20
CA SER A 130 1.82 6.20 -5.25
C SER A 130 2.80 7.34 -5.10
N PHE A 131 3.52 7.64 -6.18
CA PHE A 131 4.34 8.83 -6.27
C PHE A 131 3.55 9.91 -7.00
N VAL A 132 3.25 11.01 -6.32
CA VAL A 132 2.29 12.03 -6.74
C VAL A 132 2.99 13.37 -6.86
N ASN A 133 2.71 14.11 -7.92
CA ASN A 133 3.05 15.53 -8.03
C ASN A 133 1.79 16.38 -7.77
N LEU A 134 1.98 17.58 -7.24
CA LEU A 134 0.91 18.55 -6.95
C LEU A 134 0.99 19.79 -7.85
N LEU A 135 1.47 19.62 -9.09
CA LEU A 135 1.61 20.72 -10.04
C LEU A 135 0.24 21.33 -10.38
N ASN A 136 0.18 22.66 -10.45
CA ASN A 136 -1.05 23.39 -10.80
C ASN A 136 -2.25 23.06 -9.91
N ASN A 137 -2.01 22.74 -8.63
CA ASN A 137 -3.03 22.33 -7.66
C ASN A 137 -3.80 21.07 -8.08
N ASP A 138 -3.22 20.22 -8.94
CA ASP A 138 -3.78 18.94 -9.31
C ASP A 138 -3.02 17.78 -8.65
N ILE A 139 -3.75 16.78 -8.15
CA ILE A 139 -3.18 15.55 -7.59
C ILE A 139 -2.90 14.60 -8.75
N LYS A 140 -1.67 14.55 -9.25
CA LYS A 140 -1.32 13.68 -10.38
C LYS A 140 -0.34 12.58 -9.96
N VAL A 141 -0.80 11.33 -10.04
CA VAL A 141 0.06 10.15 -9.95
C VAL A 141 1.05 10.14 -11.12
N VAL A 142 2.34 10.10 -10.79
CA VAL A 142 3.47 9.98 -11.72
C VAL A 142 3.86 8.52 -11.88
N ASP A 143 3.83 7.77 -10.79
CA ASP A 143 4.12 6.35 -10.76
C ASP A 143 3.32 5.67 -9.66
N MET A 144 2.92 4.43 -9.88
CA MET A 144 2.18 3.62 -8.93
C MET A 144 2.73 2.20 -8.91
N GLY A 145 3.07 1.72 -7.72
CA GLY A 145 3.63 0.40 -7.51
C GLY A 145 2.87 -0.38 -6.47
N ALA A 146 3.00 -1.70 -6.54
CA ALA A 146 2.60 -2.61 -5.48
C ALA A 146 3.83 -3.12 -4.74
N TYR A 147 3.80 -3.02 -3.42
CA TYR A 147 4.85 -3.55 -2.55
C TYR A 147 4.29 -4.68 -1.69
N MET A 148 4.97 -5.83 -1.72
CA MET A 148 4.71 -6.96 -0.84
C MET A 148 6.00 -7.33 -0.11
N LYS A 149 5.90 -7.67 1.17
CA LYS A 149 7.07 -8.08 1.95
C LYS A 149 7.58 -9.42 1.39
N GLY A 150 8.85 -9.45 1.00
CA GLY A 150 9.54 -10.70 0.74
C GLY A 150 9.77 -11.49 2.03
N GLN A 151 10.04 -12.79 1.88
CA GLN A 151 10.46 -13.62 3.01
C GLN A 151 11.85 -13.20 3.47
N LYS A 152 11.98 -12.82 4.74
CA LYS A 152 13.28 -12.55 5.34
C LYS A 152 13.92 -13.87 5.73
N GLU A 153 14.91 -14.31 4.97
CA GLU A 153 15.75 -15.45 5.36
C GLU A 153 16.76 -15.01 6.42
N ILE A 154 16.78 -15.70 7.56
CA ILE A 154 17.83 -15.52 8.57
C ILE A 154 18.95 -16.50 8.22
N LEU A 155 20.08 -15.99 7.73
CA LEU A 155 21.27 -16.79 7.54
C LEU A 155 21.92 -17.08 8.91
N ASP A 156 21.71 -18.28 9.43
CA ASP A 156 22.45 -18.75 10.60
C ASP A 156 23.94 -18.89 10.26
N ARG A 157 24.75 -17.93 10.70
CA ARG A 157 26.22 -18.00 10.58
C ARG A 157 26.84 -19.09 11.47
N TYR A 158 26.06 -19.74 12.35
CA TYR A 158 26.57 -20.74 13.29
C TYR A 158 26.46 -22.19 12.81
N THR A 159 25.58 -22.52 11.85
CA THR A 159 25.46 -23.88 11.30
C THR A 159 26.46 -24.18 10.19
N LYS A 160 27.03 -23.16 9.52
CA LYS A 160 28.02 -23.36 8.46
C LYS A 160 29.38 -23.85 8.97
N ASN A 161 29.76 -23.51 10.21
CA ASN A 161 31.05 -23.90 10.81
C ASN A 161 31.09 -25.31 11.41
N LEU A 162 29.93 -25.97 11.59
CA LEU A 162 29.88 -27.34 12.14
C LEU A 162 30.17 -28.40 11.07
N TYR A 163 29.89 -28.13 9.79
CA TYR A 163 30.16 -29.06 8.69
C TYR A 163 31.58 -28.97 8.13
N GLU A 164 32.28 -27.84 8.29
CA GLU A 164 33.68 -27.71 7.84
C GLU A 164 34.71 -28.15 8.88
N ARG A 165 34.32 -28.45 10.13
CA ARG A 165 35.22 -28.94 11.18
C ARG A 165 35.41 -30.46 11.23
N PHE A 166 34.74 -31.21 10.36
CA PHE A 166 34.85 -32.68 10.28
C PHE A 166 35.30 -33.18 8.89
N ARG A 167 36.06 -32.37 8.15
CA ARG A 167 36.82 -32.82 6.98
C ARG A 167 38.31 -32.68 7.21
#